data_AF-V6KL36-F1
#
_entry.id   AF-V6KL36-F1
#
_cell.length_a   1.000
_cell.length_b   1.000
_cell.length_c   1.000
_cell.angle_alpha   90.00
_cell.angle_beta   90.00
_cell.angle_gamma   90.00
#
_symmetry.space_group_name_H-M   'P 1'
#
loop_
_entity.id
_entity.type
_entity.pdbx_description
1 polymer ?
#
loop_
_entity_poly.entity_id
_entity_poly.type
_entity_poly.pdbx_seq_one_letter_code
_entity_poly.pdbx_strand_id
1 'polypeptide(L)' 'MLTCRIATADDIPALVALVESAYRGDTSRRGWTTEADLLDGQRTDLDAVTAIVHDPESRARDAARSPGPGAD' A
#
# COMPACT_ATOMS: atom_id res chain seq x y z
N MET A 1 -10.27 11.01 -11.51
CA MET A 1 -10.31 9.60 -11.94
C MET A 1 -9.13 8.87 -11.30
N LEU A 2 -9.17 7.55 -11.11
CA LEU A 2 -8.00 6.79 -10.65
C LEU A 2 -7.34 6.11 -11.84
N THR A 3 -6.02 6.20 -11.94
CA THR A 3 -5.21 5.51 -12.94
C THR A 3 -4.36 4.47 -12.24
N CYS A 4 -4.44 3.22 -12.70
CA CYS A 4 -3.64 2.11 -12.19
C CYS A 4 -2.54 1.75 -13.17
N ARG A 5 -1.32 1.53 -12.67
CA ARG A 5 -0.20 0.99 -13.44
C ARG A 5 0.46 -0.18 -12.71
N ILE A 6 1.26 -0.97 -13.43
CA ILE A 6 2.09 -2.00 -12.80
C ILE A 6 3.13 -1.30 -11.91
N ALA A 7 3.26 -1.78 -10.67
CA ALA A 7 4.26 -1.30 -9.74
C ALA A 7 5.66 -1.75 -10.20
N THR A 8 6.64 -0.87 -10.08
CA THR A 8 8.05 -1.18 -10.35
C THR A 8 8.82 -1.24 -9.03
N ALA A 9 10.11 -1.59 -9.11
CA ALA A 9 10.98 -1.60 -7.92
C ALA A 9 11.03 -0.23 -7.21
N ASP A 10 10.87 0.87 -7.95
CA ASP A 10 10.88 2.23 -7.40
C ASP A 10 9.66 2.52 -6.50
N ASP A 11 8.57 1.77 -6.67
CA ASP A 11 7.35 1.93 -5.89
C ASP A 11 7.39 1.18 -4.54
N ILE A 12 8.35 0.26 -4.36
CA ILE A 12 8.43 -0.64 -3.20
C ILE A 12 8.42 0.13 -1.86
N PRO A 13 9.20 1.21 -1.66
CA PRO A 13 9.16 1.96 -0.39
C PRO A 13 7.79 2.58 -0.11
N ALA A 14 7.10 3.08 -1.15
CA ALA A 14 5.78 3.67 -1.03
C ALA A 14 4.71 2.61 -0.75
N LEU A 15 4.82 1.44 -1.38
CA LEU A 15 3.97 0.28 -1.14
C LEU A 15 4.07 -0.22 0.30
N VAL A 16 5.28 -0.36 0.84
CA VAL A 16 5.49 -0.76 2.25
C VAL A 16 4.80 0.24 3.19
N ALA A 17 5.03 1.55 2.99
CA ALA A 17 4.41 2.57 3.83
C ALA A 17 2.88 2.55 3.73
N LEU A 18 2.32 2.34 2.54
CA LEU A 18 0.88 2.24 2.32
C LEU A 18 0.30 1.01 3.02
N VAL A 19 0.92 -0.16 2.88
CA VAL A 19 0.48 -1.41 3.52
C VAL A 19 0.54 -1.27 5.03
N GLU A 20 1.65 -0.78 5.59
CA GLU A 20 1.78 -0.55 7.04
C GLU A 20 0.72 0.43 7.57
N SER A 21 0.36 1.46 6.80
CA SER A 21 -0.68 2.43 7.18
C SER A 21 -2.08 1.82 7.28
N ALA A 22 -2.36 0.72 6.58
CA ALA A 22 -3.65 0.04 6.70
C ALA A 22 -3.83 -0.63 8.08
N TYR A 23 -2.70 -0.97 8.72
CA TYR A 23 -2.68 -1.64 10.03
C TYR A 23 -2.41 -0.67 11.19
N ARG A 24 -2.07 0.61 10.95
CA ARG A 24 -1.73 1.60 11.99
C ARG A 24 -2.51 2.91 11.84
N GLY A 25 -2.96 3.46 12.97
CA GLY A 25 -3.52 4.83 13.05
C GLY A 25 -5.05 4.90 13.22
N ASP A 26 -5.56 6.14 13.31
CA ASP A 26 -6.98 6.46 13.56
C ASP A 26 -7.94 5.88 12.50
N THR A 27 -7.44 5.68 11.27
CA THR A 27 -8.17 5.06 10.16
C THR A 27 -8.54 3.59 10.42
N SER A 28 -7.68 2.83 11.10
CA SER A 28 -7.96 1.45 11.52
C SER A 28 -8.84 1.40 12.79
N ARG A 29 -8.88 2.48 13.57
CA ARG A 29 -9.69 2.61 14.80
C ARG A 29 -11.16 2.95 14.58
N ARG A 30 -11.57 3.30 13.36
CA ARG A 30 -12.98 3.63 13.04
C ARG A 30 -13.85 2.44 12.61
N GLY A 31 -13.31 1.22 12.60
CA GLY A 31 -14.05 -0.03 12.35
C GLY A 31 -14.63 -0.64 13.63
N TRP A 32 -15.77 -1.33 13.53
CA TRP A 32 -16.56 -1.89 14.65
C TRP A 32 -15.83 -3.01 15.46
N THR A 33 -14.69 -3.52 15.01
CA THR A 33 -13.88 -4.52 15.74
C THR A 33 -12.40 -4.12 15.73
N THR A 34 -11.87 -3.63 16.85
CA THR A 34 -10.52 -3.06 16.92
C THR A 34 -9.49 -4.15 17.21
N GLU A 35 -8.93 -4.78 16.17
CA GLU A 35 -7.79 -5.71 16.28
C GLU A 35 -6.43 -4.96 16.25
N ALA A 36 -6.46 -3.63 16.13
CA ALA A 36 -5.26 -2.78 16.13
C ALA A 36 -4.44 -2.89 17.44
N ASP A 37 -5.06 -3.29 18.55
CA ASP A 37 -4.37 -3.54 19.82
C ASP A 37 -3.80 -4.96 19.92
N LEU A 38 -4.15 -5.87 19.00
CA LEU A 38 -3.65 -7.25 18.92
C LEU A 38 -2.51 -7.41 17.90
N LEU A 39 -2.38 -6.45 16.97
CA LEU A 39 -1.38 -6.43 15.91
C LEU A 39 -0.33 -5.36 16.21
N ASP A 40 0.54 -5.63 17.18
CA ASP A 40 1.76 -4.84 17.38
C ASP A 40 2.87 -5.33 16.43
N GLY A 41 3.76 -4.41 16.03
CA GLY A 41 4.92 -4.71 15.18
C GLY A 41 4.75 -4.45 13.68
N GLN A 42 5.78 -4.83 12.93
CA GLN A 42 5.88 -4.64 11.47
C GLN A 42 5.14 -5.78 10.75
N ARG A 43 4.27 -5.44 9.80
CA ARG A 43 3.47 -6.43 9.03
C ARG A 43 4.12 -6.80 7.71
N THR A 44 4.91 -5.89 7.15
CA THR A 44 5.66 -6.09 5.92
C THR A 44 6.95 -5.29 5.93
N ASP A 45 7.91 -5.72 5.14
CA ASP A 45 9.20 -5.06 4.97
C ASP A 45 9.54 -4.94 3.48
N LEU A 46 10.67 -4.27 3.20
CA LEU A 46 11.14 -4.07 1.83
C LEU A 46 11.39 -5.41 1.13
N ASP A 47 11.94 -6.40 1.82
CA ASP A 47 12.32 -7.68 1.21
C ASP A 47 11.08 -8.50 0.83
N ALA A 48 10.07 -8.53 1.69
CA ALA A 48 8.79 -9.18 1.45
C ALA A 48 8.05 -8.55 0.26
N VAL A 49 7.99 -7.22 0.18
CA VAL A 49 7.36 -6.53 -0.95
C VAL A 49 8.17 -6.70 -2.23
N THR A 50 9.50 -6.68 -2.14
CA THR A 50 10.41 -6.97 -3.27
C THR A 50 10.14 -8.35 -3.86
N ALA A 51 10.01 -9.38 -3.02
CA ALA A 51 9.69 -10.73 -3.46
C ALA A 51 8.36 -10.80 -4.24
N ILE A 52 7.33 -10.08 -3.77
CA ILE A 52 6.02 -10.02 -4.44
C ILE A 52 6.10 -9.29 -5.78
N VAL A 53 6.84 -8.17 -5.85
CA VAL A 53 6.99 -7.39 -7.08
C VAL A 53 7.75 -8.17 -8.16
N HIS A 54 8.70 -9.01 -7.76
CA HIS A 54 9.50 -9.83 -8.69
C HIS A 54 8.93 -11.21 -8.97
N ASP A 55 7.94 -11.67 -8.21
CA ASP A 55 7.30 -12.96 -8.44
C ASP A 55 6.48 -12.94 -9.75
N PRO A 56 6.83 -13.80 -10.74
CA PRO A 56 6.13 -13.86 -12.01
C PRO A 56 4.67 -14.32 -11.91
N GLU A 57 4.22 -14.87 -10.79
CA GLU A 57 2.82 -15.23 -10.52
C GLU A 57 2.04 -14.10 -9.81
N SER A 58 2.75 -13.10 -9.26
CA SER A 58 2.18 -11.97 -8.53
C SER A 58 2.05 -10.71 -9.41
N ARG A 59 1.02 -9.89 -9.18
CA ARG A 59 0.80 -8.64 -9.93
C ARG A 59 0.44 -7.48 -9.00
N ALA A 60 1.45 -6.76 -8.53
CA ALA A 60 1.28 -5.50 -7.80
C ALA A 60 0.89 -4.35 -8.74
N ARG A 61 -0.05 -3.51 -8.31
CA ARG A 61 -0.50 -2.32 -9.06
C ARG A 61 -0.65 -1.13 -8.14
N ASP A 62 -0.10 0.00 -8.57
CA ASP A 62 -0.26 1.28 -7.91
C ASP A 62 -1.36 2.09 -8.58
N ALA A 63 -2.23 2.66 -7.75
CA ALA A 63 -3.33 3.52 -8.17
C ALA A 63 -3.08 4.95 -7.69
N ALA A 64 -2.92 5.88 -8.63
CA ALA A 64 -2.81 7.31 -8.33
C ALA A 64 -4.05 8.05 -8.82
N ARG A 65 -4.40 9.14 -8.14
CA ARG A 65 -5.45 10.05 -8.61
C ARG A 65 -4.93 10.80 -9.83
N SER A 66 -5.60 10.66 -10.97
CA SER A 66 -5.28 11.42 -12.17
C SER A 66 -5.46 12.92 -11.87
N PRO A 67 -4.57 13.79 -12.37
CA PRO A 67 -4.80 15.23 -12.30
C PRO A 67 -6.17 15.54 -12.91
N GLY A 68 -6.96 16.35 -12.22
CA GLY A 68 -8.27 16.76 -12.70
C GLY A 68 -8.15 17.56 -14.00
N PRO A 69 -9.21 17.62 -14.82
CA PRO A 69 -9.20 18.51 -15.98
C PRO A 69 -9.08 19.96 -15.48
N GLY A 70 -7.96 20.63 -15.75
CA GLY A 70 -7.77 22.06 -15.48
C GLY A 70 -6.75 22.46 -14.41
N ALA A 71 -5.66 21.70 -14.23
CA ALA A 71 -4.48 22.21 -13.51
C ALA A 71 -3.40 22.62 -14.51
N ASP A 72 -3.61 23.78 -15.14
CA ASP A 72 -2.60 24.65 -15.79
C ASP A 72 -3.01 26.11 -15.52
#